data_AF-A0A659URT5-F1
#
_entry.id   AF-A0A659URT5-F1
#
_cell.length_a   1.000
_cell.length_b   1.000
_cell.length_c   1.000
_cell.angle_alpha   90.00
_cell.angle_beta   90.00
_cell.angle_gamma   90.00
#
_symmetry.space_group_name_H-M   'P 1'
#
loop_
_entity.id
_entity.type
_entity.pdbx_description
1 polymer ?
#
loop_
_entity_poly.entity_id
_entity_poly.type
_entity_poly.pdbx_seq_one_letter_code
_entity_poly.pdbx_strand_id
1 'polypeptide(L)'
;LLDKLKNAGHGNVADSWVGTGQNQSINPNELGNAIGPQVIREIAQRTGLDEQELLKQLSAALPGIVDKLTPNGQVPQQHQVASAFNG
;
A
#
# COMPACT_ATOMS: atom_id res chain seq x y z
N LEU A 1 -1.17 2.14 -6.14
CA LEU A 1 -1.74 2.08 -4.78
C LEU A 1 -1.70 3.44 -4.11
N LEU A 2 -0.52 4.05 -3.96
CA LEU A 2 -0.38 5.37 -3.34
C LEU A 2 -1.22 6.44 -4.04
N ASP A 3 -1.21 6.50 -5.37
CA ASP A 3 -2.11 7.39 -6.12
C ASP A 3 -3.59 7.11 -5.87
N LYS A 4 -3.98 5.84 -5.72
CA LYS A 4 -5.37 5.47 -5.43
C LYS A 4 -5.79 5.99 -4.05
N LEU A 5 -4.92 5.88 -3.04
CA LEU A 5 -5.15 6.44 -1.71
C LEU A 5 -5.25 7.97 -1.76
N LYS A 6 -4.34 8.63 -2.48
CA LYS A 6 -4.36 10.09 -2.68
C LYS A 6 -5.66 10.55 -3.33
N ASN A 7 -6.06 9.89 -4.42
CA ASN A 7 -7.30 10.21 -5.14
C ASN A 7 -8.57 9.93 -4.31
N ALA A 8 -8.50 9.03 -3.34
CA ALA A 8 -9.59 8.73 -2.41
C ALA A 8 -9.61 9.66 -1.17
N GLY A 9 -8.73 10.67 -1.11
CA GLY A 9 -8.66 11.61 0.03
C GLY A 9 -7.74 11.16 1.16
N HIS A 10 -7.06 10.02 1.04
CA HIS A 10 -6.13 9.47 2.02
C HIS A 10 -4.67 9.84 1.72
N GLY A 11 -4.43 11.08 1.29
CA GLY A 11 -3.09 11.57 0.95
C GLY A 11 -2.12 11.50 2.13
N ASN A 12 -2.55 11.94 3.32
CA ASN A 12 -1.73 11.90 4.53
C ASN A 12 -1.30 10.48 4.92
N VAL A 13 -2.21 9.50 4.76
CA VAL A 13 -1.90 8.08 5.00
C VAL A 13 -0.84 7.61 4.01
N ALA A 14 -1.04 7.88 2.71
CA ALA A 14 -0.10 7.51 1.67
C ALA A 14 1.30 8.14 1.89
N ASP A 15 1.35 9.41 2.27
CA ASP A 15 2.61 10.11 2.54
C ASP A 15 3.28 9.59 3.82
N SER A 16 2.51 9.21 4.84
CA SER A 16 3.07 8.59 6.06
C SER A 16 3.73 7.25 5.81
N TRP A 17 3.22 6.47 4.83
CA TRP A 17 3.79 5.18 4.44
C TRP A 17 5.06 5.32 3.62
N VAL A 18 5.25 6.46 2.95
CA VAL A 18 6.43 6.77 2.15
C VAL A 18 7.50 7.45 2.99
N GLY A 19 7.10 8.24 3.99
CA GLY A 19 8.00 8.98 4.85
C GLY A 19 8.74 8.10 5.86
N THR A 20 9.75 8.66 6.52
CA THR A 20 10.57 7.95 7.53
C THR A 20 9.95 7.99 8.93
N GLY A 21 8.68 8.37 9.04
CA GLY A 21 7.96 8.58 10.29
C GLY A 21 7.16 7.34 10.70
N GLN A 22 6.25 7.51 11.65
CA GLN A 22 5.30 6.45 11.98
C GLN A 22 4.26 6.29 10.87
N ASN A 23 4.12 5.06 10.37
CA ASN A 23 3.07 4.69 9.43
C ASN A 23 1.68 4.86 10.06
N GLN A 24 0.82 5.64 9.41
CA GLN A 24 -0.58 5.75 9.83
C GLN A 24 -1.35 4.48 9.47
N SER A 25 -2.27 4.07 10.35
CA SER A 25 -3.24 3.02 10.04
C SER A 25 -4.31 3.54 9.08
N ILE A 26 -4.92 2.62 8.34
CA ILE A 26 -6.10 2.88 7.50
C ILE A 26 -7.18 1.86 7.83
N ASN A 27 -8.45 2.29 7.81
CA ASN A 27 -9.54 1.34 7.99
C ASN A 27 -9.62 0.38 6.78
N PRO A 28 -9.90 -0.92 6.98
CA PRO A 28 -10.08 -1.87 5.88
C PRO A 28 -11.09 -1.43 4.81
N ASN A 29 -12.18 -0.78 5.22
CA ASN A 29 -13.22 -0.31 4.29
C ASN A 29 -12.74 0.89 3.47
N GLU A 30 -12.03 1.83 4.08
CA GLU A 30 -11.43 2.98 3.40
C GLU A 30 -10.37 2.53 2.39
N LEU A 31 -9.55 1.55 2.77
CA LEU A 31 -8.60 0.91 1.88
C LEU A 31 -9.29 0.22 0.70
N GLY A 32 -10.38 -0.50 0.96
CA GLY A 32 -11.18 -1.14 -0.08
C GLY A 32 -11.78 -0.14 -1.06
N ASN A 33 -12.30 0.99 -0.55
CA ASN A 33 -12.83 2.08 -1.38
C ASN A 33 -11.74 2.69 -2.27
N ALA A 34 -10.54 2.93 -1.73
CA ALA A 34 -9.43 3.47 -2.51
C ALA A 34 -8.93 2.49 -3.59
N ILE A 35 -8.77 1.22 -3.24
CA ILE A 35 -8.29 0.19 -4.18
C ILE A 35 -9.32 -0.07 -5.28
N GLY A 36 -10.59 -0.15 -4.89
CA GLY A 36 -11.75 -0.43 -5.73
C GLY A 36 -12.21 -1.89 -5.62
N PRO A 37 -13.53 -2.14 -5.63
CA PRO A 37 -14.12 -3.46 -5.35
C PRO A 37 -13.70 -4.53 -6.37
N GLN A 38 -13.52 -4.16 -7.64
CA GLN A 38 -13.10 -5.10 -8.67
C GLN A 38 -11.72 -5.71 -8.37
N VAL A 39 -10.75 -4.89 -7.96
CA VAL A 39 -9.39 -5.35 -7.65
C VAL A 39 -9.39 -6.23 -6.41
N ILE A 40 -10.15 -5.85 -5.38
CA ILE A 40 -10.30 -6.66 -4.16
C ILE A 40 -10.90 -8.04 -4.49
N ARG A 41 -11.97 -8.08 -5.29
CA ARG A 41 -12.59 -9.33 -5.73
C ARG A 41 -11.64 -10.22 -6.53
N GLU A 42 -10.86 -9.64 -7.44
CA GLU A 42 -9.86 -10.39 -8.22
C GLU A 42 -8.77 -11.01 -7.34
N ILE A 43 -8.30 -10.28 -6.32
CA ILE A 43 -7.29 -10.79 -5.39
C ILE A 43 -7.90 -11.88 -4.50
N ALA A 44 -9.10 -11.63 -3.94
CA ALA A 44 -9.83 -12.56 -3.09
C ALA A 44 -10.05 -13.90 -3.80
N GLN A 45 -10.46 -13.88 -5.08
CA GLN A 45 -10.62 -15.08 -5.89
C GLN A 45 -9.32 -15.86 -6.10
N ARG A 46 -8.18 -15.16 -6.25
CA ARG A 46 -6.88 -15.81 -6.45
C ARG A 46 -6.32 -16.40 -5.16
N THR A 47 -6.56 -15.76 -4.04
CA THR A 47 -6.06 -16.19 -2.73
C THR A 47 -7.00 -17.18 -2.03
N GLY A 48 -8.26 -17.26 -2.48
CA GLY A 48 -9.31 -18.02 -1.81
C GLY A 48 -9.78 -17.39 -0.50
N LEU A 49 -9.43 -16.12 -0.24
CA LEU A 49 -9.83 -15.40 0.95
C LEU A 49 -11.18 -14.71 0.75
N ASP A 50 -11.89 -14.51 1.86
CA ASP A 50 -13.01 -13.58 1.89
C ASP A 50 -12.53 -12.13 1.73
N GLU A 51 -13.31 -11.28 1.08
CA GLU A 51 -12.94 -9.89 0.80
C GLU A 51 -12.68 -9.08 2.07
N GLN A 52 -13.45 -9.29 3.15
CA GLN A 52 -13.26 -8.59 4.42
C GLN A 52 -11.98 -9.04 5.12
N GLU A 53 -11.69 -10.34 5.09
CA GLU A 53 -10.45 -10.87 5.65
C GLU A 53 -9.23 -10.38 4.87
N LEU A 54 -9.32 -10.37 3.53
CA LEU A 54 -8.29 -9.79 2.67
C LEU A 54 -8.03 -8.31 3.01
N LEU A 55 -9.09 -7.50 3.12
CA LEU A 55 -8.95 -6.08 3.44
C LEU A 55 -8.31 -5.84 4.80
N LYS A 56 -8.64 -6.65 5.82
CA LYS A 56 -7.99 -6.58 7.14
C LYS A 56 -6.49 -6.85 7.01
N GLN A 57 -6.10 -7.94 6.34
CA GLN A 57 -4.69 -8.28 6.16
C GLN A 57 -3.94 -7.21 5.37
N LEU A 58 -4.53 -6.70 4.28
CA LEU A 58 -3.93 -5.64 3.49
C LEU A 58 -3.76 -4.35 4.31
N SER A 59 -4.76 -3.96 5.10
CA SER A 59 -4.68 -2.74 5.93
C SER A 59 -3.58 -2.81 6.99
N ALA A 60 -3.29 -4.00 7.50
CA ALA A 60 -2.22 -4.22 8.47
C ALA A 60 -0.83 -4.31 7.83
N ALA A 61 -0.73 -4.92 6.63
CA ALA A 61 0.56 -5.21 6.00
C ALA A 61 1.09 -4.08 5.11
N LEU A 62 0.22 -3.44 4.33
CA LEU A 62 0.63 -2.45 3.31
C LEU A 62 1.45 -1.27 3.87
N PRO A 63 1.14 -0.68 5.03
CA PRO A 63 1.93 0.43 5.56
C PRO A 63 3.42 0.08 5.68
N GLY A 64 3.73 -1.05 6.31
CA GLY A 64 5.11 -1.51 6.48
C GLY A 64 5.77 -2.01 5.20
N ILE A 65 4.99 -2.53 4.25
CA ILE A 65 5.52 -2.92 2.94
C ILE A 65 5.99 -1.69 2.15
N VAL A 66 5.17 -0.63 2.12
CA VAL A 66 5.52 0.61 1.41
C VAL A 66 6.73 1.28 2.07
N ASP A 67 6.73 1.40 3.39
CA ASP A 67 7.85 1.98 4.16
C ASP A 67 9.19 1.29 3.83
N LYS A 68 9.22 -0.05 3.88
CA LYS A 68 10.42 -0.83 3.51
C LYS A 68 10.89 -0.65 2.07
N LEU A 69 9.96 -0.34 1.16
CA LEU A 69 10.28 -0.05 -0.25
C LEU A 69 10.67 1.42 -0.47
N THR A 70 10.52 2.28 0.53
CA THR A 70 10.76 3.73 0.47
C THR A 70 11.72 4.20 1.57
N PRO A 71 12.88 3.53 1.78
CA PRO A 71 13.74 3.77 2.95
C PRO A 71 14.29 5.21 3.06
N ASN A 72 14.28 5.96 1.97
CA ASN A 72 14.75 7.35 1.90
C ASN A 72 13.62 8.38 1.96
N GLY A 73 12.41 8.00 2.39
CA GLY A 73 11.27 8.91 2.39
C GLY A 73 10.67 9.15 1.00
N GLN A 74 11.03 8.30 0.02
CA GLN A 74 10.74 8.50 -1.39
C GLN A 74 10.58 7.15 -2.10
N VAL A 75 9.66 7.11 -3.08
CA VAL A 75 9.54 5.97 -3.99
C VAL A 75 10.78 5.91 -4.86
N PRO A 76 11.56 4.81 -4.83
CA PRO A 76 12.75 4.66 -5.66
C PRO A 76 12.39 4.86 -7.13
N GLN A 77 13.16 5.69 -7.83
CA GLN A 77 13.05 5.75 -9.28
C GLN A 77 13.54 4.43 -9.87
N GLN A 78 12.90 3.93 -10.93
CA GLN A 78 13.20 2.62 -11.53
C GLN A 78 14.68 2.41 -11.91
N HIS A 79 15.46 3.48 -12.08
CA HIS A 79 16.89 3.43 -12.35
C HIS A 79 17.76 3.17 -11.10
N GLN A 80 17.25 3.42 -9.88
CA GLN A 80 17.98 3.24 -8.63
C GLN A 80 17.85 1.82 -8.07
N VAL A 81 16.74 1.12 -8.37
CA VAL A 81 16.55 -0.27 -7.94
C VAL A 81 17.56 -1.20 -8.59
N ALA A 82 17.90 -1.00 -9.87
CA ALA A 82 18.88 -1.83 -10.58
C ALA A 82 20.30 -1.74 -9.98
N SER A 83 20.65 -0.58 -9.42
CA SER A 83 21.96 -0.35 -8.78
C SER A 83 22.06 -0.99 -7.40
N ALA A 84 20.94 -1.18 -6.69
CA ALA A 84 20.92 -1.76 -5.34
C ALA A 84 21.04 -3.29 -5.31
N PHE A 85 20.79 -3.97 -6.44
CA PHE A 85 20.90 -5.43 -6.57
C PHE A 85 22.20 -5.90 -7.24
N ASN A 86 23.11 -4.98 -7.56
CA ASN A 86 24.35 -5.27 -8.29
C ASN A 86 25.62 -4.95 -7.49
N GLY A 87 25.52 -4.98 -6.15
CA GLY A 87 26.61 -4.73 -5.20
C GLY A 87 26.71 -5.80 -4.14
#